data_AF-A0A976H0H2-F1
#
_entry.id   AF-A0A976H0H2-F1
#
_cell.length_a   1.000
_cell.length_b   1.000
_cell.length_c   1.000
_cell.angle_alpha   90.00
_cell.angle_beta   90.00
_cell.angle_gamma   90.00
#
_symmetry.space_group_name_H-M   'P 1'
#
loop_
_entity.id
_entity.type
_entity.pdbx_description
1 polymer ?
#
loop_
_entity_poly.entity_id
_entity_poly.type
_entity_poly.pdbx_seq_one_letter_code
_entity_poly.pdbx_strand_id
1 'polypeptide(L)'
;MRRARWLAPWKDSLEKPAIYHCVSRVVDRRFVFGEEEREKFRILMRKYESFSGCRALAYCVMSNHFHLLLEVPPMPQGGLSDEQLLERLRAIYQEGVVEEVAKQLQDARAKNMTTWAQQIHQRYEYRMHDLSQFMKTLLQCMTCWFNRRHERKGTLWEERYRSVIVEDGIAARMISAYIDLNPVRAGMVKDPAEYRWSSYGEALGCGDRKKGKKAREGLVRACTGHKGVGFEEEKWQEVEVMYRRLLGMALRRKGGALSENVAKERTSMSSMGEKSAVQSDDIGSGAEYQELRLAEKLGYRMRYFTAGAVIGSRSFVNEVFMQARERFSAKRKDGARALKGLPQEARGLLWSMRDLRQPMKK
;
A
#
# COMPACT_ATOMS: atom_id res chain seq x y z
N MET A 1 8.73 -27.95 -3.28
CA MET A 1 8.17 -27.04 -4.32
C MET A 1 7.44 -25.88 -3.61
N ARG A 2 7.91 -24.62 -3.74
CA ARG A 2 7.24 -23.46 -3.10
C ARG A 2 5.87 -23.27 -3.76
N ARG A 3 4.77 -23.22 -2.99
CA ARG A 3 3.43 -22.97 -3.54
C ARG A 3 3.38 -21.65 -4.32
N ALA A 4 2.68 -21.67 -5.45
CA ALA A 4 2.33 -20.45 -6.17
C ALA A 4 1.61 -19.49 -5.21
N ARG A 5 2.02 -18.22 -5.24
CA ARG A 5 1.42 -17.14 -4.45
C ARG A 5 -0.05 -17.04 -4.81
N TRP A 6 -0.89 -16.79 -3.82
CA TRP A 6 -2.29 -16.46 -4.10
C TRP A 6 -2.37 -14.99 -4.50
N LEU A 7 -2.57 -14.77 -5.80
CA LEU A 7 -2.90 -13.46 -6.36
C LEU A 7 -4.43 -13.31 -6.41
N ALA A 8 -4.93 -12.08 -6.51
CA ALA A 8 -6.35 -11.86 -6.70
C ALA A 8 -6.82 -12.66 -7.92
N PRO A 9 -7.96 -13.37 -7.85
CA PRO A 9 -8.43 -14.16 -8.99
C PRO A 9 -8.71 -13.29 -10.23
N TRP A 10 -9.02 -12.00 -10.03
CA TRP A 10 -9.22 -11.00 -11.08
C TRP A 10 -7.94 -10.23 -11.44
N LYS A 11 -6.73 -10.75 -11.13
CA LYS A 11 -5.47 -10.05 -11.42
C LYS A 11 -5.29 -9.66 -12.90
N ASP A 12 -5.93 -10.40 -13.81
CA ASP A 12 -5.91 -10.18 -15.26
C ASP A 12 -7.22 -9.55 -15.76
N SER A 13 -8.05 -9.02 -14.86
CA SER A 13 -9.25 -8.26 -15.23
C SER A 13 -8.86 -7.02 -16.02
N LEU A 14 -9.72 -6.60 -16.96
CA LEU A 14 -9.58 -5.36 -17.71
C LEU A 14 -10.20 -4.16 -16.99
N GLU A 15 -10.98 -4.39 -15.92
CA GLU A 15 -11.79 -3.36 -15.28
C GLU A 15 -11.47 -3.21 -13.78
N LYS A 16 -11.24 -4.34 -13.09
CA LYS A 16 -11.12 -4.37 -11.63
C LYS A 16 -9.65 -4.31 -11.19
N PRO A 17 -9.20 -3.25 -10.49
CA PRO A 17 -7.86 -3.23 -9.92
C PRO A 17 -7.74 -4.26 -8.78
N ALA A 18 -6.50 -4.69 -8.52
CA ALA A 18 -6.18 -5.56 -7.39
C ALA A 18 -5.30 -4.82 -6.37
N ILE A 19 -5.73 -4.74 -5.11
CA ILE A 19 -4.98 -4.08 -4.04
C ILE A 19 -4.34 -5.14 -3.14
N TYR A 20 -3.07 -4.96 -2.82
CA TYR A 20 -2.29 -5.88 -2.01
C TYR A 20 -1.54 -5.17 -0.90
N HIS A 21 -1.67 -5.64 0.34
CA HIS A 21 -0.75 -5.28 1.40
C HIS A 21 0.47 -6.22 1.38
N CYS A 22 1.60 -5.66 0.97
CA CYS A 22 2.87 -6.33 0.80
C CYS A 22 3.81 -6.06 1.98
N VAL A 23 4.48 -7.11 2.45
CA VAL A 23 5.45 -7.03 3.56
C VAL A 23 6.67 -7.88 3.22
N SER A 24 7.87 -7.33 3.38
CA SER A 24 9.10 -8.12 3.38
C SER A 24 10.05 -7.67 4.47
N ARG A 25 10.94 -8.57 4.88
CA ARG A 25 11.80 -8.43 6.06
C ARG A 25 13.24 -8.83 5.72
N VAL A 26 14.17 -8.10 6.32
CA VAL A 26 15.62 -8.34 6.20
C VAL A 26 16.00 -9.65 6.88
N VAL A 27 16.95 -10.37 6.28
CA VAL A 27 17.52 -11.62 6.79
C VAL A 27 17.99 -11.50 8.25
N ASP A 28 17.74 -12.55 9.04
CA ASP A 28 17.99 -12.63 10.48
C ASP A 28 17.33 -11.51 11.30
N ARG A 29 16.33 -10.84 10.71
CA ARG A 29 15.60 -9.69 11.29
C ARG A 29 16.51 -8.54 11.73
N ARG A 30 17.71 -8.45 11.17
CA ARG A 30 18.69 -7.42 11.53
C ARG A 30 18.17 -6.02 11.20
N PHE A 31 18.43 -5.08 12.10
CA PHE A 31 18.08 -3.67 11.93
C PHE A 31 19.15 -2.96 11.08
N VAL A 32 19.11 -3.18 9.77
CA VAL A 32 20.12 -2.66 8.83
C VAL A 32 19.65 -1.44 8.04
N PHE A 33 18.39 -1.02 8.18
CA PHE A 33 17.89 0.17 7.50
C PHE A 33 18.02 1.39 8.40
N GLY A 34 19.02 2.22 8.15
CA GLY A 34 19.17 3.58 8.64
C GLY A 34 18.40 4.59 7.77
N GLU A 35 18.71 5.88 7.91
CA GLU A 35 18.03 6.93 7.13
C GLU A 35 18.30 6.81 5.63
N GLU A 36 19.55 6.54 5.26
CA GLU A 36 19.98 6.41 3.87
C GLU A 36 19.27 5.23 3.18
N GLU A 37 19.22 4.07 3.83
CA GLU A 37 18.54 2.89 3.28
C GLU A 37 17.03 3.11 3.14
N ARG A 38 16.41 3.75 4.14
CA ARG A 38 14.96 4.05 4.10
C ARG A 38 14.65 5.04 2.98
N GLU A 39 15.47 6.06 2.82
CA GLU A 39 15.31 7.04 1.74
C GLU A 39 15.54 6.38 0.38
N LYS A 40 16.56 5.55 0.25
CA LYS A 40 16.82 4.83 -1.00
C LYS A 40 15.67 3.91 -1.36
N PHE A 41 15.11 3.18 -0.38
CA PHE A 41 13.94 2.34 -0.61
C PHE A 41 12.78 3.17 -1.14
N ARG A 42 12.47 4.31 -0.52
CA ARG A 42 11.41 5.23 -0.97
C ARG A 42 11.65 5.69 -2.41
N ILE A 43 12.88 6.11 -2.74
CA ILE A 43 13.26 6.54 -4.09
C ILE A 43 13.03 5.41 -5.10
N LEU A 44 13.51 4.20 -4.82
CA LEU A 44 13.32 3.05 -5.70
C LEU A 44 11.84 2.70 -5.87
N MET A 45 11.07 2.72 -4.79
CA MET A 45 9.64 2.45 -4.81
C MET A 45 8.90 3.45 -5.71
N ARG A 46 9.11 4.75 -5.54
CA ARG A 46 8.49 5.80 -6.38
C ARG A 46 8.95 5.72 -7.83
N LYS A 47 10.23 5.40 -8.06
CA LYS A 47 10.80 5.20 -9.39
C LYS A 47 10.10 4.05 -10.14
N TYR A 48 9.88 2.92 -9.47
CA TYR A 48 9.20 1.76 -10.07
C TYR A 48 7.68 1.89 -10.09
N GLU A 49 7.08 2.72 -9.23
CA GLU A 49 5.68 3.13 -9.35
C GLU A 49 5.46 3.83 -10.70
N SER A 50 6.27 4.85 -11.02
CA SER A 50 6.20 5.55 -12.31
C SER A 50 6.43 4.65 -13.52
N PHE A 51 7.36 3.69 -13.44
CA PHE A 51 7.63 2.79 -14.56
C PHE A 51 6.55 1.71 -14.76
N SER A 52 6.06 1.10 -13.69
CA SER A 52 5.24 -0.12 -13.79
C SER A 52 3.76 0.15 -14.05
N GLY A 53 3.26 1.35 -13.73
CA GLY A 53 1.83 1.62 -13.67
C GLY A 53 1.13 1.06 -12.42
N CYS A 54 1.83 0.28 -11.57
CA CYS A 54 1.35 -0.01 -10.21
C CYS A 54 1.41 1.26 -9.36
N ARG A 55 0.54 1.36 -8.36
CA ARG A 55 0.37 2.59 -7.55
C ARG A 55 0.56 2.30 -6.07
N ALA A 56 1.46 3.01 -5.41
CA ALA A 56 1.75 2.86 -3.99
C ALA A 56 0.81 3.75 -3.19
N LEU A 57 -0.28 3.15 -2.68
CA LEU A 57 -1.34 3.85 -1.97
C LEU A 57 -0.91 4.29 -0.57
N ALA A 58 -0.25 3.37 0.14
CA ALA A 58 0.32 3.62 1.47
C ALA A 58 1.58 2.77 1.65
N TYR A 59 2.56 3.24 2.43
CA TYR A 59 3.78 2.51 2.74
C TYR A 59 4.39 2.97 4.05
N CYS A 60 5.24 2.14 4.62
CA CYS A 60 6.11 2.49 5.73
C CYS A 60 7.38 1.63 5.69
N VAL A 61 8.55 2.26 5.68
CA VAL A 61 9.84 1.57 5.73
C VAL A 61 10.38 1.61 7.15
N MET A 62 10.47 0.46 7.80
CA MET A 62 10.99 0.29 9.16
C MET A 62 12.48 -0.03 9.14
N SER A 63 13.09 -0.21 10.31
CA SER A 63 14.53 -0.52 10.46
C SER A 63 14.95 -1.92 9.98
N ASN A 64 14.02 -2.87 9.83
CA ASN A 64 14.31 -4.22 9.32
C ASN A 64 13.22 -4.83 8.41
N HIS A 65 12.17 -4.08 8.08
CA HIS A 65 11.10 -4.53 7.19
C HIS A 65 10.39 -3.33 6.58
N PHE A 66 9.53 -3.56 5.61
CA PHE A 66 8.63 -2.52 5.11
C PHE A 66 7.22 -3.07 4.96
N HIS A 67 6.28 -2.13 4.90
CA HIS A 67 4.89 -2.33 4.55
C HIS A 67 4.56 -1.50 3.32
N LEU A 68 3.81 -2.07 2.37
CA LEU A 68 3.41 -1.40 1.13
C LEU A 68 2.01 -1.85 0.73
N LEU A 69 1.03 -0.95 0.74
CA LEU A 69 -0.26 -1.13 0.11
C LEU A 69 -0.14 -0.73 -1.37
N LEU A 70 -0.11 -1.73 -2.24
CA LEU A 70 0.08 -1.55 -3.68
C LEU A 70 -1.21 -1.87 -4.43
N GLU A 71 -1.68 -0.93 -5.24
CA GLU A 71 -2.70 -1.16 -6.26
C GLU A 71 -2.04 -1.58 -7.57
N VAL A 72 -2.58 -2.63 -8.18
CA VAL A 72 -2.26 -3.07 -9.53
C VAL A 72 -3.49 -2.82 -10.40
N PRO A 73 -3.53 -1.71 -11.15
CA PRO A 73 -4.63 -1.46 -12.07
C PRO A 73 -4.55 -2.38 -13.29
N PRO A 74 -5.68 -2.64 -13.97
CA PRO A 74 -5.68 -3.38 -15.22
C PRO A 74 -4.77 -2.71 -16.25
N MET A 75 -4.17 -3.51 -17.15
CA MET A 75 -3.53 -2.96 -18.34
C MET A 75 -4.62 -2.32 -19.21
N PRO A 76 -4.41 -1.12 -19.78
CA PRO A 76 -5.37 -0.51 -20.69
C PRO A 76 -5.70 -1.44 -21.87
N GLN A 77 -6.95 -1.39 -22.32
CA GLN A 77 -7.38 -2.17 -23.48
C GLN A 77 -6.56 -1.77 -24.71
N GLY A 78 -5.92 -2.75 -25.35
CA GLY A 78 -4.99 -2.50 -26.47
C GLY A 78 -3.53 -2.26 -26.07
N GLY A 79 -3.20 -2.29 -24.77
CA GLY A 79 -1.84 -2.04 -24.27
C GLY A 79 -1.56 -0.56 -24.05
N LEU A 80 -0.28 -0.20 -23.93
CA LEU A 80 0.13 1.19 -23.81
C LEU A 80 0.32 1.82 -25.19
N SER A 81 0.10 3.13 -25.30
CA SER A 81 0.58 3.89 -26.45
C SER A 81 2.11 4.01 -26.43
N ASP A 82 2.72 4.30 -27.58
CA ASP A 82 4.17 4.50 -27.71
C ASP A 82 4.63 5.62 -26.75
N GLU A 83 3.86 6.71 -26.64
CA GLU A 83 4.14 7.84 -25.74
C GLU A 83 4.08 7.43 -24.27
N GLN A 84 3.04 6.67 -23.89
CA GLN A 84 2.89 6.17 -22.52
C GLN A 84 4.01 5.21 -22.13
N LEU A 85 4.42 4.34 -23.06
CA LEU A 85 5.56 3.45 -22.85
C LEU A 85 6.83 4.27 -22.62
N LEU A 86 7.16 5.20 -23.53
CA LEU A 86 8.37 6.01 -23.44
C LEU A 86 8.43 6.84 -22.15
N GLU A 87 7.31 7.44 -21.74
CA GLU A 87 7.23 8.17 -20.48
C GLU A 87 7.53 7.28 -19.27
N ARG A 88 7.00 6.06 -19.26
CA ARG A 88 7.33 5.08 -18.22
C ARG A 88 8.79 4.64 -18.29
N LEU A 89 9.39 4.53 -19.47
CA LEU A 89 10.81 4.16 -19.62
C LEU A 89 11.73 5.23 -19.02
N ARG A 90 11.43 6.54 -19.21
CA ARG A 90 12.21 7.65 -18.62
C ARG A 90 12.28 7.58 -17.10
N ALA A 91 11.28 6.97 -16.45
CA ALA A 91 11.33 6.77 -15.01
C ALA A 91 12.51 5.90 -14.57
N ILE A 92 12.99 4.96 -15.40
CA ILE A 92 14.06 4.02 -14.99
C ILE A 92 15.30 3.97 -15.87
N TYR A 93 15.20 4.36 -17.14
CA TYR A 93 16.28 4.35 -18.11
C TYR A 93 16.86 5.75 -18.32
N GLN A 94 18.08 5.81 -18.83
CA GLN A 94 18.72 7.07 -19.25
C GLN A 94 18.11 7.55 -20.56
N GLU A 95 18.11 8.86 -20.82
CA GLU A 95 17.42 9.45 -21.97
C GLU A 95 17.88 8.84 -23.30
N GLY A 96 19.18 8.62 -23.51
CA GLY A 96 19.67 7.99 -24.75
C GLY A 96 19.14 6.58 -25.01
N VAL A 97 18.81 5.80 -23.96
CA VAL A 97 18.15 4.50 -24.12
C VAL A 97 16.69 4.69 -24.55
N VAL A 98 16.02 5.71 -24.03
CA VAL A 98 14.62 6.02 -24.37
C VAL A 98 14.53 6.56 -25.79
N GLU A 99 15.44 7.44 -26.20
CA GLU A 99 15.56 7.98 -27.56
C GLU A 99 15.76 6.86 -28.60
N GLU A 100 16.64 5.89 -28.29
CA GLU A 100 16.85 4.73 -29.15
C GLU A 100 15.57 3.88 -29.29
N VAL A 101 14.83 3.66 -28.21
CA VAL A 101 13.54 2.96 -28.28
C VAL A 101 12.50 3.76 -29.05
N ALA A 102 12.44 5.08 -28.86
CA ALA A 102 11.53 5.96 -29.58
C ALA A 102 11.79 5.90 -31.09
N LYS A 103 13.06 5.91 -31.51
CA LYS A 103 13.46 5.74 -32.90
C LYS A 103 13.05 4.39 -33.46
N GLN A 104 13.28 3.29 -32.71
CA GLN A 104 12.85 1.95 -33.13
C GLN A 104 11.33 1.86 -33.33
N LEU A 105 10.55 2.49 -32.44
CA LEU A 105 9.09 2.55 -32.57
C LEU A 105 8.69 3.37 -33.79
N GLN A 106 9.26 4.57 -33.97
CA GLN A 106 8.99 5.43 -35.12
C GLN A 106 9.29 4.71 -36.45
N ASP A 107 10.44 4.04 -36.56
CA ASP A 107 10.82 3.25 -37.73
C ASP A 107 9.84 2.09 -37.98
N ALA A 108 9.40 1.40 -36.93
CA ALA A 108 8.42 0.32 -37.03
C ALA A 108 7.06 0.83 -37.52
N ARG A 109 6.60 2.00 -37.02
CA ARG A 109 5.36 2.64 -37.46
C ARG A 109 5.46 3.14 -38.91
N ALA A 110 6.56 3.80 -39.28
CA ALA A 110 6.80 4.30 -40.64
C ALA A 110 6.82 3.18 -41.69
N LYS A 111 7.35 2.00 -41.33
CA LYS A 111 7.38 0.81 -42.19
C LYS A 111 6.11 -0.05 -42.10
N ASN A 112 5.10 0.38 -41.34
CA ASN A 112 3.87 -0.39 -41.07
C ASN A 112 4.15 -1.81 -40.51
N MET A 113 5.25 -1.99 -39.77
CA MET A 113 5.66 -3.27 -39.19
C MET A 113 5.03 -3.47 -37.80
N THR A 114 3.72 -3.73 -37.76
CA THR A 114 2.96 -3.87 -36.50
C THR A 114 3.55 -4.90 -35.54
N THR A 115 3.98 -6.06 -36.06
CA THR A 115 4.59 -7.12 -35.23
C THR A 115 5.90 -6.65 -34.57
N TRP A 116 6.71 -5.86 -35.27
CA TRP A 116 7.95 -5.34 -34.71
C TRP A 116 7.68 -4.31 -33.62
N ALA A 117 6.74 -3.39 -33.84
CA ALA A 117 6.29 -2.45 -32.80
C ALA A 117 5.79 -3.20 -31.54
N GLN A 118 4.98 -4.25 -31.72
CA GLN A 118 4.49 -5.07 -30.61
C GLN A 118 5.63 -5.78 -29.86
N GLN A 119 6.64 -6.29 -30.56
CA GLN A 119 7.81 -6.90 -29.93
C GLN A 119 8.63 -5.90 -29.12
N ILE A 120 8.74 -4.64 -29.58
CA ILE A 120 9.39 -3.56 -28.83
C ILE A 120 8.61 -3.29 -27.53
N HIS A 121 7.28 -3.19 -27.60
CA HIS A 121 6.42 -3.05 -26.43
C HIS A 121 6.61 -4.19 -25.42
N GLN A 122 6.49 -5.44 -25.89
CA GLN A 122 6.59 -6.64 -25.05
C GLN A 122 7.93 -6.75 -24.29
N ARG A 123 9.02 -6.21 -24.85
CA ARG A 123 10.34 -6.14 -24.19
C ARG A 123 10.29 -5.42 -22.83
N TYR A 124 9.36 -4.50 -22.65
CA TYR A 124 9.25 -3.66 -21.47
C TYR A 124 7.98 -3.86 -20.66
N GLU A 125 6.84 -4.06 -21.34
CA GLU A 125 5.51 -4.15 -20.73
C GLU A 125 5.35 -5.36 -19.80
N TYR A 126 6.15 -6.43 -19.97
CA TYR A 126 6.07 -7.62 -19.12
C TYR A 126 6.32 -7.32 -17.62
N ARG A 127 6.92 -6.17 -17.28
CA ARG A 127 7.13 -5.71 -15.89
C ARG A 127 6.10 -4.70 -15.40
N MET A 128 5.13 -4.35 -16.23
CA MET A 128 4.11 -3.36 -15.94
C MET A 128 2.80 -4.05 -15.55
N HIS A 129 2.00 -3.39 -14.72
CA HIS A 129 0.70 -3.91 -14.26
C HIS A 129 0.79 -5.32 -13.62
N ASP A 130 1.93 -5.66 -13.00
CA ASP A 130 2.16 -6.96 -12.37
C ASP A 130 2.81 -6.83 -11.00
N LEU A 131 2.10 -7.33 -9.97
CA LEU A 131 2.57 -7.31 -8.58
C LEU A 131 3.94 -7.99 -8.41
N SER A 132 4.13 -9.15 -9.05
CA SER A 132 5.32 -9.97 -8.86
C SER A 132 6.54 -9.30 -9.48
N GLN A 133 6.38 -8.66 -10.65
CA GLN A 133 7.45 -7.94 -11.34
C GLN A 133 7.80 -6.64 -10.63
N PHE A 134 6.80 -5.89 -10.15
CA PHE A 134 7.03 -4.70 -9.31
C PHE A 134 7.88 -5.06 -8.09
N MET A 135 7.41 -6.02 -7.29
CA MET A 135 8.06 -6.41 -6.05
C MET A 135 9.43 -7.05 -6.29
N LYS A 136 9.56 -7.91 -7.31
CA LYS A 136 10.85 -8.51 -7.69
C LYS A 136 11.87 -7.41 -8.00
N THR A 137 11.49 -6.45 -8.85
CA THR A 137 12.40 -5.40 -9.30
C THR A 137 12.79 -4.48 -8.15
N LEU A 138 11.83 -4.01 -7.34
CA LEU A 138 12.10 -3.18 -6.18
C LEU A 138 13.08 -3.85 -5.19
N LEU A 139 12.80 -5.10 -4.81
CA LEU A 139 13.61 -5.82 -3.83
C LEU A 139 15.00 -6.18 -4.36
N GLN A 140 15.11 -6.51 -5.65
CA GLN A 140 16.38 -6.80 -6.29
C GLN A 140 17.24 -5.53 -6.37
N CYS A 141 16.68 -4.41 -6.83
CA CYS A 141 17.40 -3.14 -6.90
C CYS A 141 17.85 -2.65 -5.53
N MET A 142 17.00 -2.80 -4.50
CA MET A 142 17.39 -2.49 -3.11
C MET A 142 18.53 -3.40 -2.65
N THR A 143 18.47 -4.71 -2.95
CA THR A 143 19.54 -5.65 -2.59
C THR A 143 20.86 -5.29 -3.28
N CYS A 144 20.83 -5.02 -4.58
CA CYS A 144 22.01 -4.65 -5.35
C CYS A 144 22.65 -3.36 -4.84
N TRP A 145 21.83 -2.33 -4.58
CA TRP A 145 22.33 -1.07 -4.03
C TRP A 145 22.88 -1.26 -2.62
N PHE A 146 22.15 -1.94 -1.73
CA PHE A 146 22.59 -2.17 -0.35
C PHE A 146 23.90 -2.93 -0.30
N ASN A 147 24.01 -4.02 -1.07
CA ASN A 147 25.22 -4.82 -1.14
C ASN A 147 26.41 -4.01 -1.68
N ARG A 148 26.21 -3.17 -2.71
CA ARG A 148 27.26 -2.28 -3.20
C ARG A 148 27.67 -1.24 -2.16
N ARG A 149 26.69 -0.61 -1.49
CA ARG A 149 26.89 0.47 -0.51
C ARG A 149 27.60 0.02 0.77
N HIS A 150 27.41 -1.25 1.15
CA HIS A 150 27.94 -1.86 2.38
C HIS A 150 28.99 -2.94 2.09
N GLU A 151 29.55 -2.97 0.88
CA GLU A 151 30.57 -3.94 0.43
C GLU A 151 30.21 -5.41 0.75
N ARG A 152 28.92 -5.72 0.68
CA ARG A 152 28.35 -7.01 1.05
C ARG A 152 28.04 -7.83 -0.19
N LYS A 153 27.95 -9.15 -0.02
CA LYS A 153 27.37 -10.08 -1.00
C LYS A 153 26.22 -10.87 -0.37
N GLY A 154 25.36 -11.47 -1.20
CA GLY A 154 24.28 -12.35 -0.76
C GLY A 154 22.91 -11.69 -0.59
N THR A 155 21.96 -12.43 0.02
CA THR A 155 20.54 -12.06 0.11
C THR A 155 20.25 -11.04 1.20
N LEU A 156 19.57 -9.94 0.87
CA LEU A 156 19.12 -8.95 1.86
C LEU A 156 17.85 -9.40 2.60
N TRP A 157 16.95 -10.10 1.91
CA TRP A 157 15.60 -10.43 2.38
C TRP A 157 15.49 -11.89 2.84
N GLU A 158 14.73 -12.16 3.92
CA GLU A 158 14.47 -13.52 4.44
C GLU A 158 13.77 -14.41 3.41
N GLU A 159 12.76 -13.83 2.77
CA GLU A 159 11.93 -14.44 1.75
C GLU A 159 11.62 -13.38 0.68
N ARG A 160 10.79 -13.70 -0.32
CA ARG A 160 10.39 -12.70 -1.34
C ARG A 160 9.63 -11.55 -0.67
N TYR A 161 8.35 -11.77 -0.43
CA TYR A 161 7.43 -10.87 0.26
C TYR A 161 6.14 -11.63 0.53
N ARG A 162 5.40 -11.24 1.57
CA ARG A 162 4.01 -11.65 1.80
C ARG A 162 3.07 -10.65 1.13
N SER A 163 1.89 -11.10 0.73
CA SER A 163 0.87 -10.25 0.09
C SER A 163 -0.51 -10.69 0.57
N VAL A 164 -1.25 -9.76 1.17
CA VAL A 164 -2.67 -9.93 1.54
C VAL A 164 -3.51 -9.19 0.51
N ILE A 165 -4.52 -9.83 -0.09
CA ILE A 165 -5.48 -9.16 -0.98
C ILE A 165 -6.39 -8.27 -0.12
N VAL A 166 -6.59 -7.03 -0.54
CA VAL A 166 -7.33 -6.01 0.20
C VAL A 166 -8.48 -5.49 -0.67
N GLU A 167 -9.67 -5.34 -0.08
CA GLU A 167 -10.78 -4.65 -0.71
C GLU A 167 -10.58 -3.13 -0.70
N ASP A 168 -11.03 -2.43 -1.74
CA ASP A 168 -11.12 -0.96 -1.74
C ASP A 168 -12.08 -0.46 -0.64
N GLY A 169 -11.97 0.82 -0.28
CA GLY A 169 -12.77 1.45 0.75
C GLY A 169 -12.24 1.15 2.15
N ILE A 170 -13.10 0.62 3.03
CA ILE A 170 -12.81 0.52 4.47
C ILE A 170 -11.54 -0.31 4.73
N ALA A 171 -11.37 -1.44 4.05
CA ALA A 171 -10.20 -2.29 4.28
C ALA A 171 -8.88 -1.61 3.84
N ALA A 172 -8.87 -0.95 2.68
CA ALA A 172 -7.73 -0.18 2.20
C ALA A 172 -7.39 0.99 3.14
N ARG A 173 -8.39 1.75 3.60
CA ARG A 173 -8.25 2.84 4.57
C ARG A 173 -7.64 2.36 5.90
N MET A 174 -8.21 1.30 6.48
CA MET A 174 -7.75 0.76 7.77
C MET A 174 -6.34 0.17 7.69
N ILE A 175 -5.99 -0.47 6.57
CA ILE A 175 -4.63 -0.95 6.35
C ILE A 175 -3.66 0.20 6.16
N SER A 176 -4.04 1.25 5.42
CA SER A 176 -3.19 2.44 5.28
C SER A 176 -2.87 3.03 6.65
N ALA A 177 -3.89 3.24 7.51
CA ALA A 177 -3.67 3.76 8.85
C ALA A 177 -2.83 2.82 9.72
N TYR A 178 -3.05 1.50 9.62
CA TYR A 178 -2.20 0.51 10.27
C TYR A 178 -0.73 0.63 9.82
N ILE A 179 -0.50 0.86 8.53
CA ILE A 179 0.83 1.01 7.94
C ILE A 179 1.53 2.24 8.54
N ASP A 180 0.88 3.40 8.50
CA ASP A 180 1.44 4.67 8.99
C ASP A 180 1.62 4.70 10.53
N LEU A 181 0.89 3.87 11.27
CA LEU A 181 1.06 3.72 12.72
C LEU A 181 2.22 2.79 13.12
N ASN A 182 2.86 2.07 12.19
CA ASN A 182 3.98 1.17 12.54
C ASN A 182 5.12 1.86 13.31
N PRO A 183 5.61 3.05 12.91
CA PRO A 183 6.68 3.76 13.61
C PRO A 183 6.32 4.08 15.06
N VAL A 184 5.08 4.51 15.30
CA VAL A 184 4.58 4.81 16.66
C VAL A 184 4.45 3.55 17.51
N ARG A 185 3.95 2.46 16.91
CA ARG A 185 3.88 1.17 17.60
C ARG A 185 5.25 0.65 17.99
N ALA A 186 6.25 0.84 17.13
CA ALA A 186 7.64 0.48 17.39
C ALA A 186 8.35 1.44 18.35
N GLY A 187 7.71 2.55 18.74
CA GLY A 187 8.30 3.56 19.63
C GLY A 187 9.36 4.43 18.96
N MET A 188 9.40 4.49 17.62
CA MET A 188 10.35 5.30 16.86
C MET A 188 10.00 6.80 16.87
N VAL A 189 8.71 7.11 16.90
CA VAL A 189 8.16 8.48 16.95
C VAL A 189 6.90 8.50 17.84
N LYS A 190 6.48 9.68 18.29
CA LYS A 190 5.25 9.83 19.07
C LYS A 190 4.04 10.07 18.18
N ASP A 191 4.23 10.80 17.09
CA ASP A 191 3.21 11.11 16.10
C ASP A 191 3.56 10.48 14.74
N PRO A 192 2.62 9.79 14.05
CA PRO A 192 2.90 9.26 12.71
C PRO A 192 3.33 10.32 11.69
N ALA A 193 2.95 11.60 11.88
CA ALA A 193 3.38 12.72 11.04
C ALA A 193 4.89 12.98 11.09
N GLU A 194 5.57 12.59 12.18
CA GLU A 194 7.01 12.79 12.37
C GLU A 194 7.85 11.77 11.59
N TYR A 195 7.25 10.70 11.07
CA TYR A 195 7.98 9.64 10.39
C TYR A 195 8.00 9.81 8.87
N ARG A 196 9.06 10.46 8.37
CA ARG A 196 9.28 10.76 6.94
C ARG A 196 9.13 9.56 5.99
N TRP A 197 9.52 8.34 6.40
CA TRP A 197 9.47 7.15 5.53
C TRP A 197 8.16 6.37 5.67
N SER A 198 7.06 7.10 5.88
CA SER A 198 5.68 6.63 5.80
C SER A 198 4.87 7.51 4.86
N SER A 199 3.74 7.01 4.36
CA SER A 199 2.89 7.78 3.45
C SER A 199 2.31 9.00 4.12
N TYR A 200 1.84 8.87 5.36
CA TYR A 200 1.29 10.01 6.08
C TYR A 200 2.34 11.08 6.38
N GLY A 201 3.52 10.67 6.86
CA GLY A 201 4.64 11.60 7.09
C GLY A 201 5.12 12.29 5.80
N GLU A 202 5.19 11.56 4.68
CA GLU A 202 5.52 12.13 3.36
C GLU A 202 4.43 13.12 2.89
N ALA A 203 3.15 12.78 3.05
CA ALA A 203 2.02 13.60 2.60
C ALA A 203 1.94 14.97 3.31
N LEU A 204 2.25 15.00 4.61
CA LEU A 204 2.32 16.22 5.42
C LEU A 204 3.60 17.04 5.18
N GLY A 205 4.52 16.53 4.36
CA GLY A 205 5.76 17.23 4.05
C GLY A 205 6.73 17.23 5.22
N CYS A 206 6.82 16.13 5.98
CA CYS A 206 7.95 15.89 6.87
C CYS A 206 9.22 15.76 6.02
N GLY A 207 9.82 16.91 5.67
CA GLY A 207 10.74 17.11 4.55
C GLY A 207 10.38 18.34 3.70
N ASP A 208 10.55 18.22 2.38
CA ASP A 208 10.40 19.32 1.42
C ASP A 208 8.94 19.42 0.94
N ARG A 209 8.22 20.50 1.30
CA ARG A 209 6.74 20.63 1.14
C ARG A 209 6.20 20.40 -0.28
N LYS A 210 7.04 20.55 -1.31
CA LYS A 210 6.68 20.29 -2.73
C LYS A 210 6.69 18.79 -3.11
N LYS A 211 7.10 17.87 -2.22
CA LYS A 211 7.37 16.45 -2.54
C LYS A 211 6.31 15.45 -2.05
N GLY A 212 5.26 15.89 -1.35
CA GLY A 212 4.24 15.00 -0.78
C GLY A 212 3.13 14.53 -1.73
N LYS A 213 3.07 15.07 -2.97
CA LYS A 213 1.96 14.87 -3.92
C LYS A 213 1.58 13.40 -4.10
N LYS A 214 2.53 12.54 -4.45
CA LYS A 214 2.27 11.10 -4.69
C LYS A 214 1.74 10.38 -3.45
N ALA A 215 2.17 10.77 -2.25
CA ALA A 215 1.64 10.21 -1.02
C ALA A 215 0.20 10.66 -0.75
N ARG A 216 -0.12 11.93 -1.03
CA ARG A 216 -1.49 12.46 -0.93
C ARG A 216 -2.41 11.76 -1.91
N GLU A 217 -2.04 11.70 -3.19
CA GLU A 217 -2.82 11.01 -4.23
C GLU A 217 -3.09 9.54 -3.85
N GLY A 218 -2.07 8.83 -3.33
CA GLY A 218 -2.20 7.45 -2.88
C GLY A 218 -3.14 7.27 -1.68
N LEU A 219 -3.04 8.16 -0.68
CA LEU A 219 -3.93 8.14 0.49
C LEU A 219 -5.36 8.52 0.13
N VAL A 220 -5.56 9.50 -0.77
CA VAL A 220 -6.89 9.81 -1.33
C VAL A 220 -7.47 8.56 -1.97
N ARG A 221 -6.74 7.93 -2.90
CA ARG A 221 -7.19 6.69 -3.54
C ARG A 221 -7.54 5.60 -2.53
N ALA A 222 -6.70 5.36 -1.52
CA ALA A 222 -6.98 4.35 -0.49
C ALA A 222 -8.24 4.66 0.35
N CYS A 223 -8.54 5.94 0.56
CA CYS A 223 -9.62 6.35 1.44
C CYS A 223 -10.96 6.50 0.73
N THR A 224 -10.95 6.94 -0.52
CA THR A 224 -12.14 7.36 -1.27
C THR A 224 -12.36 6.59 -2.55
N GLY A 225 -11.49 5.61 -2.85
CA GLY A 225 -11.54 4.85 -4.09
C GLY A 225 -12.89 4.21 -4.44
N HIS A 226 -13.52 3.59 -3.46
CA HIS A 226 -14.89 3.04 -3.55
C HIS A 226 -15.99 4.06 -3.92
N LYS A 227 -15.74 5.37 -3.75
CA LYS A 227 -16.68 6.45 -4.12
C LYS A 227 -16.49 6.92 -5.57
N GLY A 228 -15.61 6.28 -6.34
CA GLY A 228 -15.19 6.75 -7.66
C GLY A 228 -14.19 7.90 -7.62
N VAL A 229 -13.81 8.36 -6.42
CA VAL A 229 -12.82 9.42 -6.21
C VAL A 229 -11.43 8.79 -6.30
N GLY A 230 -10.68 9.19 -7.33
CA GLY A 230 -9.43 8.56 -7.73
C GLY A 230 -8.21 9.14 -7.02
N PHE A 231 -7.24 9.58 -7.83
CA PHE A 231 -5.98 10.20 -7.38
C PHE A 231 -6.10 11.74 -7.39
N GLU A 232 -7.28 12.25 -7.03
CA GLU A 232 -7.62 13.68 -7.00
C GLU A 232 -6.93 14.35 -5.81
N GLU A 233 -5.73 14.89 -6.01
CA GLU A 233 -4.94 15.54 -4.95
C GLU A 233 -5.72 16.67 -4.25
N GLU A 234 -6.65 17.32 -4.96
CA GLU A 234 -7.48 18.41 -4.45
C GLU A 234 -8.38 17.96 -3.29
N LYS A 235 -8.71 16.66 -3.21
CA LYS A 235 -9.47 16.05 -2.11
C LYS A 235 -8.62 15.77 -0.87
N TRP A 236 -7.32 16.05 -0.93
CA TRP A 236 -6.41 15.80 0.18
C TRP A 236 -6.86 16.47 1.48
N GLN A 237 -7.38 17.71 1.44
CA GLN A 237 -7.78 18.42 2.66
C GLN A 237 -8.90 17.68 3.42
N GLU A 238 -9.90 17.15 2.70
CA GLU A 238 -10.98 16.35 3.29
C GLU A 238 -10.43 15.03 3.85
N VAL A 239 -9.60 14.35 3.07
CA VAL A 239 -9.00 13.05 3.45
C VAL A 239 -8.07 13.21 4.63
N GLU A 240 -7.28 14.28 4.71
CA GLU A 240 -6.35 14.56 5.79
C GLU A 240 -7.07 14.68 7.13
N VAL A 241 -8.18 15.43 7.18
CA VAL A 241 -8.98 15.61 8.41
C VAL A 241 -9.53 14.28 8.90
N MET A 242 -10.16 13.51 8.01
CA MET A 242 -10.71 12.19 8.33
C MET A 242 -9.61 11.22 8.77
N TYR A 243 -8.51 11.16 8.02
CA TYR A 243 -7.41 10.25 8.28
C TYR A 243 -6.66 10.60 9.57
N ARG A 244 -6.48 11.90 9.87
CA ARG A 244 -5.93 12.36 11.15
C ARG A 244 -6.80 11.94 12.33
N ARG A 245 -8.12 12.04 12.20
CA ARG A 245 -9.07 11.56 13.24
C ARG A 245 -8.91 10.07 13.48
N LEU A 246 -8.80 9.28 12.40
CA LEU A 246 -8.59 7.84 12.46
C LEU A 246 -7.27 7.47 13.17
N LEU A 247 -6.16 8.13 12.82
CA LEU A 247 -4.87 7.94 13.47
C LEU A 247 -4.92 8.36 14.94
N GLY A 248 -5.54 9.51 15.25
CA GLY A 248 -5.68 10.03 16.61
C GLY A 248 -6.40 9.06 17.55
N MET A 249 -7.46 8.39 17.09
CA MET A 249 -8.17 7.36 17.87
C MET A 249 -7.26 6.18 18.26
N ALA A 250 -6.33 5.80 17.39
CA ALA A 250 -5.37 4.74 17.69
C ALA A 250 -4.32 5.16 18.74
N LEU A 251 -4.00 6.45 18.82
CA LEU A 251 -2.99 7.01 19.72
C LEU A 251 -3.49 7.24 21.15
N ARG A 252 -4.80 7.48 21.33
CA ARG A 252 -5.44 7.82 22.62
C ARG A 252 -5.21 6.81 23.76
N ARG A 253 -4.67 5.62 23.51
CA ARG A 253 -4.54 4.55 24.53
C ARG A 253 -3.11 4.22 24.96
N LYS A 254 -2.08 4.90 24.46
CA LYS A 254 -0.73 4.78 25.09
C LYS A 254 -0.60 5.61 26.37
N GLY A 255 -1.55 6.51 26.65
CA GLY A 255 -1.63 7.28 27.90
C GLY A 255 -2.81 6.82 28.75
N GLY A 256 -2.59 5.82 29.60
CA GLY A 256 -3.17 5.95 30.94
C GLY A 256 -2.39 7.08 31.61
N ALA A 257 -3.00 8.27 31.68
CA ALA A 257 -2.37 9.54 32.07
C ALA A 257 -1.34 10.11 31.07
N LEU A 258 -1.26 11.44 31.03
CA LEU A 258 -0.56 12.36 30.10
C LEU A 258 -1.37 12.66 28.84
N SER A 259 -1.85 13.87 28.58
CA SER A 259 -1.83 15.16 29.28
C SER A 259 -2.83 16.05 28.54
N GLU A 260 -3.70 16.75 29.26
CA GLU A 260 -4.58 17.81 28.73
C GLU A 260 -3.81 18.99 28.10
N ASN A 261 -2.46 18.95 28.05
CA ASN A 261 -1.64 20.06 27.57
C ASN A 261 -1.19 19.96 26.11
N VAL A 262 -1.42 18.86 25.39
CA VAL A 262 -1.15 18.82 23.93
C VAL A 262 -2.25 19.54 23.13
N ALA A 263 -3.39 19.84 23.76
CA ALA A 263 -4.43 20.68 23.19
C ALA A 263 -4.11 22.19 23.21
N LYS A 264 -3.07 22.63 23.93
CA LYS A 264 -2.77 24.07 24.13
C LYS A 264 -1.63 24.63 23.25
N GLU A 265 -0.86 23.81 22.54
CA GLU A 265 0.32 24.28 21.78
C GLU A 265 0.11 24.43 20.26
N ARG A 266 -1.14 24.55 19.79
CA ARG A 266 -1.43 25.00 18.41
C ARG A 266 -2.37 26.20 18.34
N THR A 267 -2.41 26.99 19.41
CA THR A 267 -3.16 28.25 19.51
C THR A 267 -2.43 29.46 18.91
N SER A 268 -1.38 29.27 18.12
CA SER A 268 -0.70 30.35 17.39
C SER A 268 -0.80 30.15 15.88
N MET A 269 -2.03 30.05 15.38
CA MET A 269 -2.40 30.41 14.01
C MET A 269 -3.90 30.71 14.02
N SER A 270 -4.21 31.91 14.48
CA SER A 270 -5.54 32.51 14.46
C SER A 270 -5.96 32.82 13.02
N SER A 271 -7.07 32.22 12.56
CA SER A 271 -8.23 32.98 12.08
C SER A 271 -9.24 32.01 11.44
N MET A 272 -10.17 31.52 12.24
CA MET A 272 -11.62 31.44 11.94
C MET A 272 -12.26 30.43 12.90
N GLY A 273 -13.18 30.92 13.73
CA GLY A 273 -14.29 30.10 14.25
C GLY A 273 -13.98 29.21 15.45
N GLU A 274 -13.85 29.80 16.63
CA GLU A 274 -14.31 29.15 17.85
C GLU A 274 -15.83 28.94 17.76
N LYS A 275 -16.24 27.66 17.77
CA LYS A 275 -17.42 27.11 18.46
C LYS A 275 -17.59 25.68 17.98
N SER A 276 -17.18 24.72 18.82
CA SER A 276 -17.92 23.49 19.12
C SER A 276 -17.09 22.61 20.04
N ALA A 277 -17.32 22.74 21.34
CA ALA A 277 -17.22 21.59 22.23
C ALA A 277 -18.32 20.60 21.78
N VAL A 278 -17.96 19.61 20.99
CA VAL A 278 -18.94 18.62 20.49
C VAL A 278 -19.23 17.63 21.61
N GLN A 279 -20.40 17.81 22.21
CA GLN A 279 -21.15 16.77 22.90
C GLN A 279 -21.16 15.49 22.06
N SER A 280 -21.16 14.36 22.74
CA SER A 280 -21.13 12.99 22.21
C SER A 280 -22.35 12.57 21.37
N ASP A 281 -23.06 13.50 20.73
CA ASP A 281 -24.40 13.27 20.17
C ASP A 281 -24.54 13.46 18.66
N ASP A 282 -23.48 13.81 17.92
CA ASP A 282 -23.47 13.72 16.45
C ASP A 282 -22.83 12.40 15.99
N ILE A 283 -23.59 11.32 16.15
CA ILE A 283 -23.22 10.02 15.59
C ILE A 283 -23.54 10.05 14.10
N GLY A 284 -22.53 10.40 13.30
CA GLY A 284 -22.47 10.06 11.88
C GLY A 284 -22.80 8.57 11.68
N SER A 285 -23.28 8.22 10.47
CA SER A 285 -23.77 6.89 10.09
C SER A 285 -23.06 5.72 10.80
N GLY A 286 -23.80 4.66 11.16
CA GLY A 286 -23.28 3.55 11.96
C GLY A 286 -21.92 2.97 11.50
N ALA A 287 -21.59 3.04 10.20
CA ALA A 287 -20.30 2.64 9.66
C ALA A 287 -19.12 3.50 10.16
N GLU A 288 -19.26 4.83 10.22
CA GLU A 288 -18.19 5.74 10.68
C GLU A 288 -17.86 5.49 12.16
N TYR A 289 -18.88 5.28 12.99
CA TYR A 289 -18.70 4.93 14.40
C TYR A 289 -17.94 3.59 14.56
N GLN A 290 -18.31 2.57 13.78
CA GLN A 290 -17.63 1.27 13.81
C GLN A 290 -16.17 1.35 13.36
N GLU A 291 -15.87 2.20 12.36
CA GLU A 291 -14.50 2.46 11.90
C GLU A 291 -13.65 3.07 13.01
N LEU A 292 -14.16 4.08 13.73
CA LEU A 292 -13.44 4.71 14.83
C LEU A 292 -13.14 3.72 15.97
N ARG A 293 -14.07 2.81 16.28
CA ARG A 293 -13.85 1.74 17.27
C ARG A 293 -12.81 0.72 16.82
N LEU A 294 -12.77 0.39 15.53
CA LEU A 294 -11.70 -0.42 14.97
C LEU A 294 -10.34 0.32 15.02
N ALA A 295 -10.34 1.64 14.80
CA ALA A 295 -9.15 2.47 14.83
C ALA A 295 -8.42 2.42 16.19
N GLU A 296 -9.15 2.35 17.30
CA GLU A 296 -8.59 2.16 18.64
C GLU A 296 -7.66 0.92 18.74
N LYS A 297 -7.90 -0.11 17.91
CA LYS A 297 -7.08 -1.33 17.88
C LYS A 297 -5.87 -1.24 16.95
N LEU A 298 -5.79 -0.24 16.07
CA LEU A 298 -4.65 -0.06 15.16
C LEU A 298 -3.34 0.34 15.88
N GLY A 299 -3.43 0.78 17.14
CA GLY A 299 -2.29 0.93 18.03
C GLY A 299 -1.61 -0.40 18.41
N TYR A 300 -2.24 -1.55 18.12
CA TYR A 300 -1.71 -2.88 18.39
C TYR A 300 -1.31 -3.60 17.10
N ARG A 301 -0.44 -4.61 17.24
CA ARG A 301 -0.07 -5.47 16.11
C ARG A 301 -1.23 -6.39 15.72
N MET A 302 -1.73 -6.22 14.50
CA MET A 302 -2.83 -7.04 13.98
C MET A 302 -2.32 -8.13 13.03
N ARG A 303 -2.32 -9.38 13.49
CA ARG A 303 -1.88 -10.54 12.67
C ARG A 303 -2.70 -10.70 11.38
N TYR A 304 -3.98 -10.33 11.40
CA TYR A 304 -4.88 -10.41 10.24
C TYR A 304 -4.39 -9.58 9.06
N PHE A 305 -3.76 -8.43 9.33
CA PHE A 305 -3.34 -7.50 8.28
C PHE A 305 -2.04 -7.96 7.60
N THR A 306 -1.29 -8.91 8.18
CA THR A 306 0.04 -9.31 7.68
C THR A 306 0.18 -10.80 7.37
N ALA A 307 -0.62 -11.65 8.02
CA ALA A 307 -0.59 -13.10 7.85
C ALA A 307 -1.91 -13.68 7.32
N GLY A 308 -2.91 -12.83 7.04
CA GLY A 308 -4.12 -13.23 6.32
C GLY A 308 -3.84 -13.45 4.84
N ALA A 309 -4.81 -14.01 4.12
CA ALA A 309 -4.76 -14.12 2.68
C ALA A 309 -5.58 -13.02 1.98
N VAL A 310 -6.76 -12.72 2.53
CA VAL A 310 -7.69 -11.71 2.03
C VAL A 310 -8.28 -10.96 3.21
N ILE A 311 -8.54 -9.67 3.04
CA ILE A 311 -9.22 -8.83 4.02
C ILE A 311 -10.16 -7.84 3.33
N GLY A 312 -11.37 -7.71 3.87
CA GLY A 312 -12.44 -6.91 3.28
C GLY A 312 -13.77 -7.15 3.99
N SER A 313 -14.85 -6.75 3.36
CA SER A 313 -16.23 -7.04 3.67
C SER A 313 -16.51 -8.55 3.62
N ARG A 314 -17.60 -8.99 4.24
CA ARG A 314 -17.97 -10.40 4.25
C ARG A 314 -18.23 -10.93 2.84
N SER A 315 -18.92 -10.12 2.02
CA SER A 315 -19.25 -10.43 0.63
C SER A 315 -17.97 -10.58 -0.20
N PHE A 316 -17.07 -9.60 -0.14
CA PHE A 316 -15.80 -9.65 -0.87
C PHE A 316 -14.97 -10.87 -0.51
N VAL A 317 -14.80 -11.14 0.79
CA VAL A 317 -14.00 -12.28 1.24
C VAL A 317 -14.60 -13.61 0.76
N ASN A 318 -15.93 -13.72 0.74
CA ASN A 318 -16.62 -14.90 0.25
C ASN A 318 -16.59 -15.01 -1.28
N GLU A 319 -16.67 -13.89 -2.02
CA GLU A 319 -16.50 -13.85 -3.48
C GLU A 319 -15.10 -14.41 -3.85
N VAL A 320 -14.05 -13.90 -3.21
CA VAL A 320 -12.67 -14.37 -3.45
C VAL A 320 -12.52 -15.85 -3.07
N PHE A 321 -13.19 -16.30 -2.01
CA PHE A 321 -13.21 -17.70 -1.61
C PHE A 321 -13.84 -18.59 -2.67
N MET A 322 -14.97 -18.18 -3.26
CA MET A 322 -15.66 -18.95 -4.29
C MET A 322 -14.84 -19.06 -5.57
N GLN A 323 -14.17 -17.97 -5.97
CA GLN A 323 -13.27 -17.95 -7.13
C GLN A 323 -11.99 -18.77 -6.93
N ALA A 324 -11.65 -19.13 -5.68
CA ALA A 324 -10.48 -19.94 -5.34
C ALA A 324 -10.87 -21.20 -4.54
N ARG A 325 -12.07 -21.75 -4.80
CA ARG A 325 -12.68 -22.83 -4.04
C ARG A 325 -11.80 -24.09 -4.00
N GLU A 326 -11.05 -24.35 -5.07
CA GLU A 326 -10.14 -25.49 -5.23
C GLU A 326 -9.02 -25.50 -4.18
N ARG A 327 -8.70 -24.34 -3.59
CA ARG A 327 -7.62 -24.21 -2.60
C ARG A 327 -8.04 -24.59 -1.17
N PHE A 328 -9.32 -24.86 -0.94
CA PHE A 328 -9.90 -25.11 0.38
C PHE A 328 -10.54 -26.50 0.50
N SER A 329 -10.61 -27.01 1.74
CA SER A 329 -11.24 -28.31 2.00
C SER A 329 -12.71 -28.34 1.58
N ALA A 330 -13.20 -29.50 1.12
CA ALA A 330 -14.62 -29.74 0.84
C ALA A 330 -15.55 -29.32 2.01
N LYS A 331 -15.11 -29.51 3.26
CA LYS A 331 -15.84 -29.14 4.48
C LYS A 331 -16.02 -27.62 4.70
N ARG A 332 -15.21 -26.77 4.06
CA ARG A 332 -15.28 -25.32 4.25
C ARG A 332 -16.35 -24.76 3.32
N LYS A 333 -17.41 -24.19 3.91
CA LYS A 333 -18.56 -23.62 3.18
C LYS A 333 -18.41 -22.13 2.86
N ASP A 334 -17.64 -21.39 3.66
CA ASP A 334 -17.39 -19.96 3.48
C ASP A 334 -15.94 -19.55 3.78
N GLY A 335 -15.54 -18.40 3.26
CA GLY A 335 -14.19 -17.84 3.41
C GLY A 335 -14.05 -16.95 4.64
N ALA A 336 -15.07 -16.13 4.89
CA ALA A 336 -15.01 -15.01 5.83
C ALA A 336 -14.90 -15.46 7.29
N ARG A 337 -13.92 -14.94 8.01
CA ARG A 337 -13.74 -15.12 9.47
C ARG A 337 -13.63 -13.76 10.15
N ALA A 338 -14.42 -13.58 11.20
CA ALA A 338 -14.38 -12.37 12.01
C ALA A 338 -13.00 -12.21 12.66
N LEU A 339 -12.54 -10.97 12.77
CA LEU A 339 -11.27 -10.66 13.44
C LEU A 339 -11.46 -10.78 14.95
N LYS A 340 -10.84 -11.80 15.56
CA LYS A 340 -10.80 -11.95 17.03
C LYS A 340 -10.04 -10.78 17.67
N GLY A 341 -10.53 -10.29 18.81
CA GLY A 341 -9.92 -9.20 19.58
C GLY A 341 -10.42 -7.80 19.24
N LEU A 342 -11.38 -7.68 18.30
CA LEU A 342 -12.08 -6.42 18.03
C LEU A 342 -13.23 -6.17 19.03
N PRO A 343 -13.51 -4.89 19.35
CA PRO A 343 -14.73 -4.48 20.06
C PRO A 343 -15.98 -5.05 19.38
N GLN A 344 -17.02 -5.35 20.15
CA GLN A 344 -18.23 -5.99 19.63
C GLN A 344 -18.89 -5.15 18.53
N GLU A 345 -18.83 -3.85 18.67
CA GLU A 345 -19.36 -2.84 17.77
C GLU A 345 -18.60 -2.82 16.44
N ALA A 346 -17.30 -3.11 16.45
CA ALA A 346 -16.47 -3.21 15.25
C ALA A 346 -16.51 -4.62 14.61
N ARG A 347 -17.20 -5.60 15.23
CA ARG A 347 -17.36 -6.94 14.66
C ARG A 347 -18.33 -6.86 13.48
N GLY A 348 -17.87 -7.31 12.32
CA GLY A 348 -18.68 -7.33 11.09
C GLY A 348 -18.23 -6.32 10.05
N LEU A 349 -17.47 -5.29 10.45
CA LEU A 349 -16.92 -4.29 9.54
C LEU A 349 -15.86 -4.89 8.60
N LEU A 350 -14.91 -5.64 9.18
CA LEU A 350 -13.88 -6.35 8.43
C LEU A 350 -13.94 -7.85 8.72
N TRP A 351 -13.59 -8.60 7.68
CA TRP A 351 -13.48 -10.05 7.69
C TRP A 351 -12.14 -10.40 7.07
N SER A 352 -11.56 -11.49 7.57
CA SER A 352 -10.33 -12.04 7.01
C SER A 352 -10.56 -13.44 6.49
N MET A 353 -9.85 -13.83 5.44
CA MET A 353 -9.67 -15.22 5.08
C MET A 353 -8.31 -15.71 5.53
N ARG A 354 -8.30 -16.80 6.30
CA ARG A 354 -7.11 -17.49 6.80
C ARG A 354 -7.00 -18.91 6.24
N ASP A 355 -5.75 -19.36 6.13
CA ASP A 355 -5.22 -20.69 5.83
C ASP A 355 -5.80 -21.45 4.61
N LEU A 356 -5.00 -21.39 3.54
CA LEU A 356 -4.90 -22.44 2.52
C LEU A 356 -4.16 -23.63 3.16
N ARG A 357 -4.81 -24.80 3.32
CA ARG A 357 -4.27 -26.07 3.89
C ARG A 357 -2.74 -26.12 3.87
N GLN A 358 -2.00 -26.29 4.97
CA GLN A 358 -0.61 -26.78 4.80
C GLN A 358 -0.70 -28.16 4.10
N PRO A 359 0.13 -28.49 3.09
CA PRO A 359 0.14 -29.85 2.59
C PRO A 359 0.50 -30.77 3.75
N MET A 360 -0.13 -31.94 3.84
CA MET A 360 0.38 -32.99 4.72
C MET A 360 1.87 -33.13 4.41
N LYS A 361 2.72 -33.06 5.44
CA LYS A 361 4.12 -33.45 5.30
C LYS A 361 4.09 -34.86 4.70
N LYS A 362 4.54 -35.01 3.47
CA LYS A 362 4.91 -36.33 2.93
C LYS A 362 6.24 -36.71 3.57
#